data_AF-A0A7C6AFG1-F1
#
_entry.id   AF-A0A7C6AFG1-F1
#
_cell.length_a   1.000
_cell.length_b   1.000
_cell.length_c   1.000
_cell.angle_alpha   90.00
_cell.angle_beta   90.00
_cell.angle_gamma   90.00
#
_symmetry.space_group_name_H-M   'P 1'
#
loop_
_entity.id
_entity.type
_entity.pdbx_description
1 polymer ?
#
loop_
_entity_poly.entity_id
_entity_poly.type
_entity_poly.pdbx_seq_one_letter_code
_entity_poly.pdbx_strand_id
1 'polypeptide(L)'
;MLRKIAEPYDVIGLNGCCIPGLRKFFVFTDGRIYPCERVMRAYNIGNIDKGIEISKIFNIIEEYTVNSKNDCINCWAAKDCSACFATAVKNNRFDIERKREQCEVIRMAKHFDFVTYATIMEANPNAFDFTKDMEIT
;
A
#
# COMPACT_ATOMS: atom_id res chain seq x y z
N MET A 1 12.57 -17.84 10.27
CA MET A 1 11.28 -18.28 9.72
C MET A 1 11.18 -17.69 8.31
N LEU A 2 11.72 -18.41 7.32
CA LEU A 2 11.73 -17.94 5.93
C LEU A 2 10.27 -17.75 5.50
N ARG A 3 9.86 -16.51 5.22
CA ARG A 3 8.60 -16.24 4.53
C ARG A 3 8.71 -16.99 3.21
N LYS A 4 7.97 -18.09 3.08
CA LYS A 4 7.63 -18.62 1.75
C LYS A 4 7.11 -17.42 0.97
N ILE A 5 7.86 -16.99 -0.03
CA ILE A 5 7.35 -16.06 -1.04
C ILE A 5 6.14 -16.79 -1.59
N ALA A 6 4.95 -16.32 -1.25
CA ALA A 6 3.72 -16.91 -1.73
C ALA A 6 3.84 -16.98 -3.26
N GLU A 7 3.63 -18.16 -3.84
CA GLU A 7 3.63 -18.29 -5.29
C GLU A 7 2.68 -17.23 -5.88
N PRO A 8 3.05 -16.55 -6.98
CA PRO A 8 2.49 -15.27 -7.39
C PRO A 8 1.10 -15.42 -8.03
N TYR A 9 0.13 -15.98 -7.30
CA TYR A 9 -1.19 -16.29 -7.81
C TYR A 9 -2.16 -15.13 -7.61
N ASP A 10 -2.67 -14.61 -8.74
CA ASP A 10 -3.97 -13.97 -9.06
C ASP A 10 -4.70 -13.07 -8.06
N VAL A 11 -4.10 -12.74 -6.92
CA VAL A 11 -4.72 -11.95 -5.86
C VAL A 11 -3.98 -10.62 -5.74
N ILE A 12 -4.69 -9.53 -6.04
CA ILE A 12 -4.22 -8.18 -5.71
C ILE A 12 -4.54 -7.94 -4.23
N GLY A 13 -3.53 -8.03 -3.38
CA GLY A 13 -3.68 -7.79 -1.94
C GLY A 13 -4.19 -6.38 -1.67
N LEU A 14 -5.43 -6.27 -1.19
CA LEU A 14 -6.05 -5.03 -0.71
C LEU A 14 -5.90 -3.83 -1.68
N ASN A 15 -5.94 -4.06 -3.00
CA ASN A 15 -5.78 -3.00 -4.01
C ASN A 15 -4.52 -2.13 -3.80
N GLY A 16 -3.41 -2.77 -3.40
CA GLY A 16 -2.10 -2.14 -3.19
C GLY A 16 -1.91 -1.49 -1.81
N CYS A 17 -2.89 -1.60 -0.90
CA CYS A 17 -2.81 -0.99 0.42
C CYS A 17 -2.33 -1.97 1.51
N CYS A 18 -1.74 -1.42 2.58
CA CYS A 18 -1.44 -2.16 3.80
C CYS A 18 -2.71 -2.50 4.60
N ILE A 19 -2.61 -3.48 5.52
CA ILE A 19 -3.60 -3.69 6.59
C ILE A 19 -3.40 -2.58 7.65
N PRO A 20 -4.37 -1.69 7.88
CA PRO A 20 -4.28 -0.59 8.85
C PRO A 20 -3.95 -1.12 10.26
N GLY A 21 -2.90 -0.59 10.89
CA GLY A 21 -2.53 -0.96 12.27
C GLY A 21 -1.76 -2.27 12.44
N LEU A 22 -1.55 -3.08 11.38
CA LEU A 22 -0.92 -4.40 11.52
C LEU A 22 0.60 -4.33 11.73
N ARG A 23 1.31 -3.54 10.93
CA ARG A 23 2.78 -3.40 11.03
C ARG A 23 3.21 -2.28 11.96
N LYS A 24 2.49 -1.16 11.90
CA LYS A 24 2.67 0.02 12.74
C LYS A 24 1.31 0.61 13.04
N PHE A 25 1.19 1.29 14.16
CA PHE A 25 0.06 2.15 14.51
C PHE A 25 0.61 3.40 15.21
N PHE A 26 -0.21 4.43 15.28
CA PHE A 26 0.14 5.71 15.89
C PHE A 26 -0.81 6.03 17.04
N VAL A 27 -0.27 6.37 18.19
CA VAL A 27 -1.05 6.77 19.37
C VAL A 27 -0.98 8.29 19.50
N PHE A 28 -2.13 8.93 19.53
CA PHE A 28 -2.23 10.38 19.71
C PHE A 28 -2.25 10.76 21.18
N THR A 29 -2.00 12.04 21.48
CA THR A 29 -1.89 12.53 22.87
C THR A 29 -3.18 12.42 23.67
N ASP A 30 -4.33 12.21 23.02
CA ASP A 30 -5.63 11.96 23.65
C ASP A 30 -5.92 10.45 23.87
N GLY A 31 -4.92 9.59 23.66
CA GLY A 31 -5.02 8.15 23.81
C GLY A 31 -5.68 7.44 22.62
N ARG A 32 -6.13 8.13 21.57
CA ARG A 32 -6.68 7.48 20.36
C ARG A 32 -5.59 6.82 19.53
N ILE A 33 -5.93 5.69 18.92
CA ILE A 33 -5.03 4.88 18.09
C ILE A 33 -5.44 5.04 16.62
N TYR A 34 -4.46 5.26 15.74
CA TYR A 34 -4.62 5.45 14.30
C TYR A 34 -3.75 4.45 13.51
N PRO A 35 -4.10 4.12 12.26
CA PRO A 35 -3.33 3.18 11.44
C PRO A 35 -1.86 3.56 11.24
N CYS A 36 -1.58 4.86 11.10
CA CYS A 36 -0.25 5.42 11.07
C CYS A 36 -0.32 6.94 11.26
N GLU A 37 0.84 7.58 11.38
CA GLU A 37 0.98 9.02 11.55
C GLU A 37 0.39 9.84 10.39
N ARG A 38 0.32 9.26 9.19
CA ARG A 38 -0.09 9.93 7.95
C ARG A 38 -1.61 10.01 7.76
N VAL A 39 -2.37 9.21 8.49
CA VAL A 39 -3.86 9.19 8.44
C VAL A 39 -4.48 9.57 9.78
N MET A 40 -3.74 10.35 10.57
CA MET A 40 -4.26 10.91 11.81
C MET A 40 -5.59 11.65 11.54
N ARG A 41 -6.54 11.53 12.47
CA ARG A 41 -7.89 12.14 12.42
C ARG A 41 -8.87 11.58 11.38
N ALA A 42 -8.42 10.91 10.34
CA ALA A 42 -9.32 10.27 9.37
C ALA A 42 -9.89 8.95 9.90
N TYR A 43 -9.04 8.13 10.52
CA TYR A 43 -9.41 6.76 10.87
C TYR A 43 -8.94 6.39 12.27
N ASN A 44 -9.76 6.68 13.27
CA ASN A 44 -9.56 6.13 14.60
C ASN A 44 -9.83 4.62 14.58
N ILE A 45 -8.85 3.80 14.99
CA ILE A 45 -8.95 2.33 15.07
C ILE A 45 -8.97 1.81 16.51
N GLY A 46 -9.01 2.68 17.51
CA GLY A 46 -9.05 2.25 18.92
C GLY A 46 -8.65 3.34 19.90
N ASN A 47 -8.46 2.94 21.15
CA ASN A 47 -7.97 3.82 22.20
C ASN A 47 -7.13 2.99 23.19
N ILE A 48 -6.12 3.59 23.80
CA ILE A 48 -5.24 2.92 24.76
C ILE A 48 -5.98 2.20 25.90
N ASP A 49 -7.14 2.70 26.32
CA ASP A 49 -7.95 2.13 27.40
C ASP A 49 -8.71 0.87 26.95
N LYS A 50 -9.13 0.81 25.68
CA LYS A 50 -9.97 -0.28 25.11
C LYS A 50 -9.21 -1.21 24.16
N GLY A 51 -7.99 -0.83 23.78
CA GLY A 51 -7.21 -1.49 22.75
C GLY A 51 -7.66 -1.14 21.33
N ILE A 52 -7.22 -1.97 20.38
CA ILE A 52 -7.54 -1.86 18.96
C ILE A 52 -8.90 -2.50 18.69
N GLU A 53 -9.78 -1.75 18.02
CA GLU A 53 -11.11 -2.19 17.62
C GLU A 53 -11.07 -2.76 16.20
N ILE A 54 -10.95 -4.09 16.10
CA ILE A 54 -10.78 -4.80 14.83
C ILE A 54 -11.88 -4.50 13.81
N SER A 55 -13.12 -4.29 14.26
CA SER A 55 -14.25 -3.89 13.41
C SER A 55 -13.98 -2.59 12.64
N LYS A 56 -13.31 -1.61 13.27
CA LYS A 56 -12.95 -0.35 12.60
C LYS A 56 -11.91 -0.56 11.51
N ILE A 57 -10.96 -1.48 11.72
CA ILE A 57 -9.97 -1.86 10.70
C ILE A 57 -10.66 -2.49 9.50
N PHE A 58 -11.61 -3.41 9.72
CA PHE A 58 -12.37 -4.03 8.62
C PHE A 58 -13.16 -3.00 7.81
N ASN A 59 -13.83 -2.06 8.48
CA ASN A 59 -14.58 -1.00 7.79
C ASN A 59 -13.68 -0.15 6.87
N ILE A 60 -12.46 0.16 7.32
CA ILE A 60 -11.47 0.90 6.53
C ILE A 60 -11.05 0.11 5.28
N ILE A 61 -10.75 -1.17 5.48
CA ILE A 61 -10.33 -2.05 4.39
C ILE A 61 -11.48 -2.21 3.38
N GLU A 62 -12.71 -2.41 3.85
CA GLU A 62 -13.88 -2.56 3.01
C GLU A 62 -14.15 -1.28 2.20
N GLU A 63 -14.12 -0.11 2.85
CA GLU A 63 -14.27 1.19 2.17
C GLU A 63 -13.23 1.34 1.06
N TYR A 64 -11.95 1.09 1.34
CA TYR A 64 -10.90 1.20 0.34
C TYR A 64 -11.07 0.19 -0.80
N THR A 65 -11.33 -1.08 -0.47
CA THR A 65 -11.34 -2.17 -1.44
C THR A 65 -12.54 -2.11 -2.37
N VAL A 66 -13.74 -1.85 -1.83
CA VAL A 66 -14.98 -1.74 -2.61
C VAL A 66 -14.89 -0.58 -3.60
N ASN A 67 -14.50 0.61 -3.12
CA ASN A 67 -14.42 1.80 -3.99
C ASN A 67 -13.30 1.70 -5.04
N SER A 68 -12.22 0.98 -4.72
CA SER A 68 -11.07 0.86 -5.62
C SER A 68 -11.18 -0.30 -6.62
N LYS A 69 -12.14 -1.22 -6.44
CA LYS A 69 -12.20 -2.50 -7.15
C LYS A 69 -12.15 -2.35 -8.67
N ASN A 70 -13.01 -1.49 -9.22
CA ASN A 70 -13.16 -1.33 -10.68
C ASN A 70 -11.89 -0.80 -11.34
N ASP A 71 -11.19 0.10 -10.65
CA ASP A 71 -9.93 0.68 -11.16
C ASP A 71 -8.79 -0.33 -11.05
N CYS A 72 -8.74 -1.11 -9.95
CA CYS A 72 -7.57 -1.93 -9.62
C CYS A 72 -7.57 -3.29 -10.33
N ILE A 73 -8.74 -3.89 -10.57
CA ILE A 73 -8.84 -5.23 -11.18
C ILE A 73 -8.26 -5.27 -12.61
N ASN A 74 -8.33 -4.15 -13.34
CA ASN A 74 -7.83 -4.02 -14.71
C ASN A 74 -6.49 -3.28 -14.80
N CYS A 75 -5.88 -2.92 -13.66
CA CYS A 75 -4.65 -2.13 -13.65
C CYS A 75 -3.42 -3.01 -13.84
N TRP A 76 -2.67 -2.75 -14.92
CA TRP A 76 -1.44 -3.48 -15.26
C TRP A 76 -0.34 -3.37 -14.17
N ALA A 77 -0.35 -2.29 -13.39
CA ALA A 77 0.63 -2.04 -12.33
C ALA A 77 0.16 -2.54 -10.95
N ALA A 78 -1.02 -3.17 -10.83
CA ALA A 78 -1.63 -3.46 -9.53
C ALA A 78 -0.77 -4.36 -8.62
N LYS A 79 -0.01 -5.29 -9.21
CA LYS A 79 0.85 -6.24 -8.46
C LYS A 79 2.07 -5.58 -7.82
N ASP A 80 2.53 -4.46 -8.35
CA ASP A 80 3.65 -3.66 -7.82
C ASP A 80 3.18 -2.25 -7.44
N CYS A 81 1.91 -2.13 -7.02
CA CYS A 81 1.32 -0.86 -6.67
C CYS A 81 1.82 -0.37 -5.31
N SER A 82 2.29 0.87 -5.26
CA SER A 82 2.72 1.54 -4.02
C SER A 82 1.66 2.51 -3.46
N ALA A 83 0.40 2.36 -3.85
CA ALA A 83 -0.67 3.25 -3.42
C ALA A 83 -0.89 3.18 -1.90
N CYS A 84 -1.00 4.34 -1.27
CA CYS A 84 -1.20 4.44 0.17
C CYS A 84 -2.60 4.95 0.49
N PHE A 85 -3.20 4.43 1.55
CA PHE A 85 -4.45 4.98 2.07
C PHE A 85 -4.33 6.48 2.38
N ALA A 86 -3.18 6.91 2.91
CA ALA A 86 -2.93 8.32 3.23
C ALA A 86 -3.00 9.26 2.02
N THR A 87 -2.62 8.78 0.84
CA THR A 87 -2.69 9.59 -0.38
C THR A 87 -4.10 9.64 -0.96
N ALA A 88 -4.97 8.70 -0.58
CA ALA A 88 -6.37 8.62 -1.00
C ALA A 88 -7.34 9.34 -0.04
N VAL A 89 -6.85 10.07 0.97
CA VAL A 89 -7.70 10.78 1.93
C VAL A 89 -7.81 12.26 1.58
N LYS A 90 -9.04 12.78 1.58
CA LYS A 90 -9.37 14.20 1.49
C LYS A 90 -10.41 14.54 2.56
N ASN A 91 -10.22 15.63 3.30
CA ASN A 91 -11.14 16.04 4.37
C ASN A 91 -11.46 14.93 5.39
N ASN A 92 -10.44 14.18 5.81
CA ASN A 92 -10.55 13.07 6.76
C ASN A 92 -11.43 11.89 6.30
N ARG A 93 -11.66 11.75 4.99
CA ARG A 93 -12.39 10.61 4.40
C ARG A 93 -11.69 10.10 3.15
N PHE A 94 -11.96 8.85 2.80
CA PHE A 94 -11.52 8.30 1.53
C PHE A 94 -12.13 9.09 0.35
N ASP A 95 -11.31 9.37 -0.65
CA ASP A 95 -11.67 10.09 -1.87
C ASP A 95 -11.09 9.34 -3.07
N ILE A 96 -11.97 8.77 -3.89
CA ILE A 96 -11.59 7.95 -5.04
C ILE A 96 -10.91 8.77 -6.15
N GLU A 97 -11.31 10.03 -6.34
CA GLU A 97 -10.71 10.88 -7.37
C GLU A 97 -9.27 11.24 -6.99
N ARG A 98 -9.03 11.54 -5.71
CA ARG A 98 -7.69 11.75 -5.20
C ARG A 98 -6.82 10.49 -5.33
N LYS A 99 -7.40 9.32 -5.10
CA LYS A 99 -6.71 8.05 -5.37
C LYS A 99 -6.37 7.90 -6.85
N ARG A 100 -7.29 8.23 -7.76
CA ARG A 100 -7.08 8.14 -9.22
C ARG A 100 -5.96 9.06 -9.69
N GLU A 101 -5.91 10.29 -9.19
CA GLU A 101 -4.78 11.22 -9.43
C GLU A 101 -3.44 10.57 -9.03
N GLN A 102 -3.39 9.97 -7.84
CA GLN A 102 -2.20 9.27 -7.37
C GLN A 102 -1.89 8.01 -8.20
N CYS A 103 -2.91 7.28 -8.68
CA CYS A 103 -2.73 6.12 -9.54
C CYS A 103 -2.02 6.49 -10.85
N GLU A 104 -2.31 7.65 -11.45
CA GLU A 104 -1.61 8.10 -12.66
C GLU A 104 -0.10 8.30 -12.39
N VAL A 105 0.23 8.98 -11.29
CA VAL A 105 1.62 9.23 -10.89
C VAL A 105 2.36 7.91 -10.64
N ILE A 106 1.72 6.97 -9.93
CA ILE A 106 2.32 5.65 -9.65
C ILE A 106 2.52 4.88 -10.95
N ARG A 107 1.53 4.84 -11.85
CA ARG A 107 1.66 4.14 -13.13
C ARG A 107 2.76 4.72 -14.00
N MET A 108 2.90 6.04 -14.03
CA MET A 108 3.98 6.70 -14.75
C MET A 108 5.35 6.34 -14.16
N ALA A 109 5.51 6.41 -12.84
CA ALA A 109 6.75 6.02 -12.18
C ALA A 109 7.12 4.55 -12.47
N LYS A 110 6.14 3.63 -12.36
CA LYS A 110 6.34 2.21 -12.64
C LYS A 110 6.69 1.94 -14.10
N HIS A 111 6.12 2.69 -15.03
CA HIS A 111 6.50 2.61 -16.43
C HIS A 111 7.98 2.98 -16.62
N PHE A 112 8.41 4.11 -16.04
CA PHE A 112 9.82 4.52 -16.11
C PHE A 112 10.76 3.53 -15.41
N ASP A 113 10.38 3.00 -14.25
CA ASP A 113 11.17 1.98 -13.55
C ASP A 113 11.37 0.74 -14.43
N PHE A 114 10.31 0.26 -15.08
CA PHE A 114 10.38 -0.92 -15.95
C PHE A 114 11.17 -0.67 -17.22
N VAL A 115 10.98 0.49 -17.86
CA VAL A 115 11.79 0.88 -19.04
C VAL A 115 13.26 0.96 -18.65
N THR A 116 13.58 1.63 -17.55
CA THR A 116 14.95 1.79 -17.07
C THR A 116 15.59 0.43 -16.76
N TYR A 117 14.87 -0.42 -16.03
CA TYR A 117 15.33 -1.78 -15.72
C TYR A 117 15.60 -2.58 -17.00
N ALA A 118 14.66 -2.59 -17.95
CA ALA A 118 14.81 -3.30 -19.21
C ALA A 118 16.01 -2.78 -20.02
N THR A 119 16.16 -1.46 -20.16
CA THR A 119 17.28 -0.85 -20.87
C THR A 119 18.64 -1.21 -20.24
N ILE A 120 18.73 -1.21 -18.91
CA ILE A 120 19.95 -1.62 -18.21
C ILE A 120 20.28 -3.09 -18.49
N MET A 121 19.28 -3.97 -18.42
CA MET A 121 19.46 -5.41 -18.63
C MET A 121 19.77 -5.78 -20.09
N GLU A 122 19.20 -5.05 -21.05
CA GLU A 122 19.53 -5.19 -22.47
C GLU A 122 20.98 -4.78 -22.77
N ALA A 123 21.47 -3.72 -22.13
CA ALA A 123 22.85 -3.26 -22.28
C ALA A 123 23.86 -4.15 -21.54
N ASN A 124 23.51 -4.66 -20.36
CA ASN A 124 24.34 -5.55 -19.57
C ASN A 124 23.48 -6.51 -18.73
N PRO A 125 23.36 -7.79 -19.12
CA PRO A 125 22.60 -8.78 -18.37
C PRO A 125 23.11 -9.07 -16.95
N ASN A 126 24.35 -8.69 -16.62
CA ASN A 126 24.95 -8.87 -15.30
C ASN A 126 24.95 -7.57 -14.48
N ALA A 127 24.24 -6.52 -14.92
CA ALA A 127 24.27 -5.20 -14.27
C ALA A 127 23.87 -5.22 -12.79
N PHE A 128 23.02 -6.17 -12.39
CA PHE A 128 22.55 -6.33 -11.01
C PHE A 128 23.20 -7.50 -10.27
N ASP A 129 24.31 -8.06 -10.75
CA ASP A 129 24.98 -9.19 -10.09
C ASP A 129 25.43 -8.89 -8.66
N PHE A 130 25.72 -7.62 -8.35
CA PHE A 130 26.03 -7.16 -7.00
C PHE A 130 24.89 -7.38 -6.00
N THR A 131 23.65 -7.64 -6.47
CA THR A 131 22.49 -7.92 -5.61
C THR A 131 22.39 -9.38 -5.19
N LYS A 132 23.18 -10.29 -5.80
CA LYS A 132 23.11 -11.74 -5.49
C LYS A 132 23.45 -12.05 -4.03
N ASP A 133 24.31 -11.25 -3.43
CA ASP A 133 24.75 -11.40 -2.04
C ASP A 133 24.02 -10.45 -1.07
N MET A 134 22.99 -9.72 -1.54
CA MET A 134 22.19 -8.86 -0.67
C MET A 134 21.22 -9.70 0.17
N GLU A 135 21.40 -9.67 1.48
CA GLU A 135 20.40 -10.18 2.41
C GLU A 135 19.29 -9.15 2.61
N ILE A 136 18.05 -9.52 2.28
CA ILE A 136 16.86 -8.72 2.61
C ILE A 136 16.53 -8.97 4.08
N THR A 137 17.04 -8.09 4.97
CA THR A 137 16.69 -8.06 6.39
C THR A 137 15.29 -7.53 6.65
#